data_AF-A0A7N0ZR75-F1
#
_entry.id   AF-A0A7N0ZR75-F1
#
_cell.length_a   1.000
_cell.length_b   1.000
_cell.length_c   1.000
_cell.angle_alpha   90.00
_cell.angle_beta   90.00
_cell.angle_gamma   90.00
#
_symmetry.space_group_name_H-M   'P 1'
#
loop_
_entity.id
_entity.type
_entity.pdbx_description
1 polymer ?
#
loop_
_entity_poly.entity_id
_entity_poly.type
_entity_poly.pdbx_seq_one_letter_code
_entity_poly.pdbx_strand_id
1 'polypeptide(L)'
;MKRIPPKFVNLIWEELSSVATLVGPSGDSWSTKVCHSEGHVYLKCGWQEFYKDNLLKGNEMLVFTYKGKMRFHVQIFDTSAVERMQVVVSKPDDKKDSAVQKRKHDEKNDSTVPKRQRGRPRKHPISPPKF
;
A
#
# COMPACT_ATOMS: atom_id res chain seq x y z
N MET A 1 18.79 -14.44 5.98
CA MET A 1 19.72 -13.40 5.48
C MET A 1 20.41 -13.91 4.22
N LYS A 2 20.84 -13.03 3.33
CA LYS A 2 21.58 -13.37 2.10
C LYS A 2 22.95 -12.70 2.12
N ARG A 3 24.03 -13.48 2.02
CA ARG A 3 25.40 -12.97 1.89
C ARG A 3 25.61 -12.37 0.51
N ILE A 4 26.22 -11.19 0.45
CA ILE A 4 26.69 -10.57 -0.80
C ILE A 4 28.07 -11.16 -1.15
N PRO A 5 28.35 -11.56 -2.41
CA PRO A 5 29.66 -12.09 -2.79
C PRO A 5 30.78 -11.06 -2.51
N PRO A 6 31.88 -11.42 -1.82
CA PRO A 6 32.91 -10.45 -1.43
C PRO A 6 33.53 -9.69 -2.61
N LYS A 7 33.77 -10.37 -3.74
CA LYS A 7 34.23 -9.73 -4.99
C LYS A 7 33.27 -8.65 -5.49
N PHE A 8 31.96 -8.83 -5.30
CA PHE A 8 30.95 -7.85 -5.69
C PHE A 8 30.87 -6.69 -4.69
N VAL A 9 31.01 -6.95 -3.38
CA VAL A 9 31.10 -5.89 -2.35
C VAL A 9 32.22 -4.90 -2.70
N ASN A 10 33.38 -5.41 -3.13
CA ASN A 10 34.52 -4.57 -3.54
C ASN A 10 34.25 -3.71 -4.79
N LEU A 11 33.23 -4.02 -5.61
CA LEU A 11 32.86 -3.21 -6.78
C LEU A 11 31.88 -2.09 -6.43
N ILE A 12 31.13 -2.22 -5.33
CA ILE A 12 30.10 -1.26 -4.90
C ILE A 12 30.44 -0.59 -3.56
N TRP A 13 31.70 -0.68 -3.12
CA TRP A 13 32.11 -0.33 -1.76
C TRP A 13 31.83 1.14 -1.38
N GLU A 14 32.02 2.06 -2.34
CA GLU A 14 31.75 3.50 -2.20
C GLU A 14 30.25 3.83 -2.09
N GLU A 15 29.39 2.96 -2.64
CA GLU A 15 27.94 3.12 -2.64
C GLU A 15 27.25 2.35 -1.50
N LEU A 16 28.01 1.66 -0.63
CA LEU A 16 27.44 0.89 0.48
C LEU A 16 26.64 1.79 1.43
N SER A 17 25.40 1.40 1.67
CA SER A 17 24.48 2.02 2.62
C SER A 17 23.99 0.98 3.63
N SER A 18 23.50 1.43 4.78
CA SER A 18 22.87 0.58 5.80
C SER A 18 21.56 -0.07 5.35
N VAL A 19 21.02 0.35 4.20
CA VAL A 19 19.80 -0.16 3.59
C VAL A 19 20.03 -0.41 2.09
N ALA A 20 19.46 -1.51 1.59
CA ALA A 20 19.35 -1.82 0.17
C ALA A 20 17.88 -1.96 -0.24
N THR A 21 17.59 -1.79 -1.53
CA THR A 21 16.25 -2.00 -2.10
C THR A 21 16.29 -3.15 -3.09
N LEU A 22 15.46 -4.16 -2.87
CA LEU A 22 15.22 -5.25 -3.82
C LEU A 22 13.93 -4.93 -4.59
N VAL A 23 13.99 -4.88 -5.92
CA VAL A 23 12.83 -4.75 -6.81
C VAL A 23 12.58 -6.11 -7.43
N GLY A 24 11.43 -6.72 -7.17
CA GLY A 24 11.10 -8.07 -7.64
C GLY A 24 10.49 -8.11 -9.05
N PRO A 25 10.14 -9.31 -9.56
CA PRO A 25 9.60 -9.47 -10.91
C PRO A 25 8.23 -8.80 -11.14
N SER A 26 7.46 -8.54 -10.07
CA SER A 26 6.20 -7.79 -10.11
C SER A 26 6.39 -6.27 -10.15
N GLY A 27 7.62 -5.77 -9.96
CA GLY A 27 7.91 -4.34 -9.75
C GLY A 27 7.79 -3.88 -8.30
N ASP A 28 7.25 -4.72 -7.40
CA ASP A 28 7.21 -4.45 -5.97
C ASP A 28 8.62 -4.30 -5.37
N SER A 29 8.73 -3.57 -4.25
CA SER A 29 10.01 -3.19 -3.67
C SER A 29 10.10 -3.52 -2.17
N TRP A 30 11.18 -4.20 -1.79
CA TRP A 30 11.50 -4.58 -0.42
C TRP A 30 12.74 -3.84 0.08
N SER A 31 12.59 -3.11 1.19
CA SER A 31 13.72 -2.48 1.89
C SER A 31 14.39 -3.50 2.79
N THR A 32 15.70 -3.69 2.66
CA THR A 32 16.46 -4.64 3.47
C THR A 32 17.66 -4.00 4.17
N LYS A 33 17.88 -4.34 5.45
CA LYS A 33 19.05 -3.87 6.19
C LYS A 33 20.31 -4.58 5.72
N VAL A 34 21.34 -3.79 5.46
CA VAL A 34 22.70 -4.24 5.17
C VAL A 34 23.44 -4.37 6.50
N CYS A 35 24.08 -5.52 6.73
CA CYS A 35 24.79 -5.80 7.98
C CYS A 35 26.17 -6.37 7.69
N HIS A 36 27.16 -5.95 8.48
CA HIS A 36 28.51 -6.49 8.47
C HIS A 36 28.66 -7.48 9.63
N SER A 37 29.18 -8.67 9.36
CA SER A 37 29.47 -9.70 10.38
C SER A 37 30.60 -10.58 9.87
N GLU A 38 31.59 -10.90 10.70
CA GLU A 38 32.69 -11.84 10.36
C GLU A 38 33.41 -11.49 9.03
N GLY A 39 33.62 -10.20 8.76
CA GLY A 39 34.24 -9.73 7.51
C GLY A 39 33.38 -9.92 6.25
N HIS A 40 32.08 -10.14 6.39
CA HIS A 40 31.13 -10.36 5.30
C HIS A 40 29.93 -9.41 5.37
N VAL A 41 29.34 -9.09 4.22
CA VAL A 41 28.18 -8.21 4.07
C VAL A 41 26.92 -9.03 3.76
N TYR A 42 25.81 -8.70 4.41
CA TYR A 42 24.56 -9.44 4.34
C TYR A 42 23.34 -8.54 4.18
N LEU A 43 22.37 -8.99 3.37
CA LEU A 43 20.99 -8.51 3.40
C LEU A 43 20.23 -9.29 4.50
N LYS A 44 19.79 -8.63 5.57
CA LYS A 44 19.29 -9.27 6.80
C LYS A 44 17.79 -9.09 7.01
N CYS A 45 17.35 -8.03 7.71
CA CYS A 45 15.93 -7.68 7.85
C CYS A 45 15.38 -7.27 6.47
N GLY A 46 14.15 -7.60 6.10
CA GLY A 46 13.60 -7.34 4.75
C GLY A 46 13.86 -8.46 3.73
N TRP A 47 14.89 -9.30 3.93
CA TRP A 47 15.17 -10.45 3.06
C TRP A 47 14.15 -11.58 3.24
N GLN A 48 13.65 -11.79 4.46
CA GLN A 48 12.71 -12.88 4.75
C GLN A 48 11.31 -12.57 4.23
N GLU A 49 10.95 -11.29 4.23
CA GLU A 49 9.77 -10.68 3.66
C GLU A 49 9.80 -10.86 2.14
N PHE A 50 10.87 -10.38 1.48
CA PHE A 50 11.11 -10.64 0.05
C PHE A 50 10.97 -12.12 -0.32
N TYR A 51 11.55 -13.02 0.48
CA TYR A 51 11.48 -14.47 0.26
C TYR A 51 10.05 -15.03 0.36
N LYS A 52 9.28 -14.60 1.37
CA LYS A 52 7.89 -15.03 1.59
C LYS A 52 6.96 -14.50 0.51
N ASP A 53 7.03 -13.20 0.24
CA ASP A 53 6.07 -12.51 -0.64
C ASP A 53 6.24 -12.95 -2.11
N ASN A 54 7.47 -13.30 -2.52
CA ASN A 54 7.75 -13.89 -3.83
C ASN A 54 7.55 -15.42 -3.86
N LEU A 55 7.08 -16.05 -2.78
CA LEU A 55 6.87 -17.49 -2.66
C LEU A 55 8.10 -18.31 -3.10
N LEU A 56 9.28 -17.91 -2.63
CA LEU A 56 10.54 -18.57 -3.00
C LEU A 56 10.63 -19.99 -2.43
N LYS A 57 11.17 -20.90 -3.24
CA LYS A 57 11.41 -22.31 -2.92
C LYS A 57 12.92 -22.61 -2.93
N GLY A 58 13.28 -23.74 -2.32
CA GLY A 58 14.62 -24.29 -2.48
C GLY A 58 14.92 -24.57 -3.95
N ASN A 59 16.18 -24.37 -4.35
CA ASN A 59 16.72 -24.62 -5.69
C ASN A 59 16.22 -23.68 -6.82
N GLU A 60 15.42 -22.65 -6.52
CA GLU A 60 15.18 -21.55 -7.47
C GLU A 60 16.43 -20.66 -7.61
N MET A 61 16.66 -20.14 -8.81
CA MET A 61 17.80 -19.25 -9.10
C MET A 61 17.37 -17.79 -9.09
N LEU A 62 18.19 -16.93 -8.47
CA LEU A 62 17.92 -15.49 -8.38
C LEU A 62 19.06 -14.70 -9.02
N VAL A 63 18.74 -13.85 -9.99
CA VAL A 63 19.69 -12.96 -10.66
C VAL A 63 19.51 -11.54 -10.12
N PHE A 64 20.57 -10.98 -9.54
CA PHE A 64 20.59 -9.65 -8.95
C PHE A 64 21.29 -8.67 -9.91
N THR A 65 20.53 -7.81 -10.56
CA THR A 65 21.07 -6.73 -11.38
C THR A 65 21.20 -5.46 -10.56
N TYR A 66 22.44 -5.00 -10.34
CA TYR A 66 22.70 -3.72 -9.66
C TYR A 66 22.25 -2.53 -10.52
N LYS A 67 21.60 -1.55 -9.89
CA LYS A 67 21.11 -0.33 -10.55
C LYS A 67 21.67 0.95 -9.90
N GLY A 68 22.75 0.83 -9.14
CA GLY A 68 23.32 1.92 -8.33
C GLY A 68 22.59 2.13 -7.01
N LYS A 69 23.22 2.85 -6.08
CA LYS A 69 22.66 3.31 -4.80
C LYS A 69 21.99 2.20 -3.98
N MET A 70 22.65 1.03 -3.88
CA MET A 70 22.12 -0.16 -3.19
C MET A 70 20.76 -0.67 -3.71
N ARG A 71 20.38 -0.35 -4.96
CA ARG A 71 19.18 -0.87 -5.61
C ARG A 71 19.52 -2.07 -6.49
N PHE A 72 18.76 -3.15 -6.34
CA PHE A 72 18.88 -4.37 -7.12
C PHE A 72 17.55 -4.72 -7.75
N HIS A 73 17.52 -4.94 -9.06
CA HIS A 73 16.42 -5.69 -9.69
C HIS A 73 16.71 -7.18 -9.50
N VAL A 74 15.69 -7.95 -9.10
CA VAL A 74 15.80 -9.37 -8.82
C VAL A 74 14.87 -10.14 -9.74
N GLN A 75 15.47 -10.88 -10.68
CA GLN A 75 14.77 -11.86 -11.51
C GLN A 75 14.79 -13.21 -10.81
N ILE A 76 13.69 -13.95 -10.88
CA ILE A 76 13.52 -15.25 -10.24
C ILE A 76 13.29 -16.28 -11.33
N PHE A 77 14.12 -17.32 -11.36
CA PHE A 77 14.01 -18.44 -12.28
C PHE A 77 13.65 -19.68 -11.47
N ASP A 78 12.71 -20.47 -11.98
CA ASP A 78 12.34 -21.73 -11.35
C ASP A 78 13.44 -22.81 -11.49
N THR A 79 13.17 -24.01 -10.99
CA THR A 79 14.12 -25.14 -11.05
C THR A 79 14.38 -25.66 -12.47
N SER A 80 13.61 -25.22 -13.47
CA SER A 80 13.83 -25.50 -14.90
C SER A 80 14.61 -24.39 -15.62
N ALA A 81 15.09 -23.39 -14.88
CA ALA A 81 15.76 -22.19 -15.38
C ALA A 81 14.87 -21.28 -16.26
N VAL A 82 13.55 -21.39 -16.13
CA VAL A 82 12.58 -20.49 -16.79
C VAL A 82 12.28 -19.32 -15.86
N GLU A 83 12.26 -18.09 -16.40
CA GLU A 83 11.95 -16.89 -15.62
C GLU A 83 10.47 -16.88 -15.20
N ARG A 84 10.23 -16.69 -13.90
CA ARG A 84 8.89 -16.58 -13.33
C ARG A 84 8.29 -15.20 -13.64
N MET A 85 7.41 -15.15 -14.63
CA MET A 85 6.56 -13.98 -14.86
C MET A 85 5.50 -13.86 -13.74
N GLN A 86 5.55 -12.77 -12.97
CA GLN A 86 4.50 -12.42 -11.99
C GLN A 86 3.28 -11.86 -12.74
N VAL A 87 2.14 -12.54 -12.66
CA VAL A 87 0.87 -12.02 -13.18
C VAL A 87 0.28 -11.05 -12.16
N VAL A 88 0.21 -9.77 -12.50
CA VAL A 88 -0.48 -8.76 -11.68
C VAL A 88 -1.99 -9.02 -11.77
N VAL A 89 -2.51 -9.82 -10.84
CA VAL A 89 -3.96 -10.03 -10.71
C VAL A 89 -4.55 -8.80 -10.01
N SER A 90 -5.05 -7.86 -10.81
CA SER A 90 -5.85 -6.74 -10.34
C SER A 90 -7.01 -7.27 -9.48
N LYS A 91 -7.06 -6.89 -8.21
CA LYS A 91 -8.25 -7.16 -7.38
C LYS A 91 -9.42 -6.34 -7.95
N PRO A 92 -10.62 -6.92 -8.14
CA PRO A 92 -11.78 -6.14 -8.53
C PRO A 92 -12.16 -5.16 -7.41
N ASP A 93 -12.51 -3.93 -7.79
CA ASP A 93 -12.95 -2.89 -6.85
C ASP A 93 -14.35 -3.20 -6.28
N ASP A 94 -14.42 -3.53 -4.98
CA ASP A 94 -15.67 -3.62 -4.23
C ASP A 94 -16.32 -2.23 -4.05
N LYS A 95 -17.03 -1.76 -5.08
CA LYS A 95 -17.89 -0.57 -4.98
C LYS A 95 -19.07 -0.84 -4.03
N LYS A 96 -18.98 -0.33 -2.81
CA LYS A 96 -20.13 -0.26 -1.87
C LYS A 96 -21.15 0.77 -2.35
N ASP A 97 -22.13 0.32 -3.11
CA ASP A 97 -23.35 1.10 -3.36
C ASP A 97 -24.06 1.45 -2.04
N SER A 98 -24.30 2.74 -1.83
CA SER A 98 -24.91 3.26 -0.60
C SER A 98 -26.18 4.08 -0.91
N ALA A 99 -27.31 3.43 -0.67
CA ALA A 99 -28.63 4.02 -0.36
C ALA A 99 -29.25 5.03 -1.36
N VAL A 100 -30.19 4.53 -2.16
CA VAL A 100 -31.22 5.34 -2.85
C VAL A 100 -32.13 6.05 -1.82
N GLN A 101 -32.26 7.37 -1.93
CA GLN A 101 -33.37 8.11 -1.31
C GLN A 101 -34.58 8.19 -2.25
N LYS A 102 -35.77 7.80 -1.79
CA LYS A 102 -37.03 8.31 -2.36
C LYS A 102 -38.14 8.44 -1.31
N ARG A 103 -39.12 9.30 -1.59
CA ARG A 103 -39.96 9.98 -0.59
C ARG A 103 -41.40 9.46 -0.57
N LYS A 104 -42.01 9.50 0.62
CA LYS A 104 -43.43 9.75 0.99
C LYS A 104 -44.58 9.29 0.08
N HIS A 105 -45.60 8.71 0.72
CA HIS A 105 -47.00 8.96 0.37
C HIS A 105 -47.87 8.99 1.66
N ASP A 106 -48.85 9.88 1.71
CA ASP A 106 -49.82 10.04 2.82
C ASP A 106 -51.11 9.23 2.57
N GLU A 107 -51.98 9.02 3.59
CA GLU A 107 -53.42 9.42 3.61
C GLU A 107 -54.20 9.03 4.92
N LYS A 108 -54.83 10.02 5.60
CA LYS A 108 -56.10 10.11 6.42
C LYS A 108 -56.53 8.96 7.39
N ASN A 109 -57.37 9.12 8.43
CA ASN A 109 -58.11 10.19 9.19
C ASN A 109 -58.35 9.60 10.63
N ASP A 110 -58.71 10.30 11.72
CA ASP A 110 -59.98 11.01 11.98
C ASP A 110 -59.96 11.87 13.30
N SER A 111 -61.01 12.67 13.47
CA SER A 111 -61.43 13.71 14.43
C SER A 111 -61.04 13.69 15.93
N THR A 112 -60.77 14.89 16.51
CA THR A 112 -61.63 15.54 17.55
C THR A 112 -61.21 17.00 17.95
N VAL A 113 -62.10 17.97 17.66
CA VAL A 113 -62.41 19.28 18.34
C VAL A 113 -61.29 20.35 18.64
N PRO A 114 -61.47 21.63 18.23
CA PRO A 114 -60.51 22.73 18.46
C PRO A 114 -60.85 23.73 19.60
N LYS A 115 -59.86 24.51 20.08
CA LYS A 115 -60.06 25.74 20.91
C LYS A 115 -59.21 26.93 20.41
N ARG A 116 -59.64 28.16 20.74
CA ARG A 116 -59.39 29.40 19.97
C ARG A 116 -58.21 30.30 20.44
N GLN A 117 -57.56 30.91 19.44
CA GLN A 117 -56.84 32.21 19.36
C GLN A 117 -56.52 33.04 20.63
N ARG A 118 -55.29 33.58 20.69
CA ARG A 118 -54.98 34.99 21.03
C ARG A 118 -53.73 35.54 20.31
N GLY A 119 -53.84 36.73 19.71
CA GLY A 119 -52.75 37.72 19.62
C GLY A 119 -51.82 37.73 18.38
N ARG A 120 -51.78 38.88 17.67
CA ARG A 120 -50.72 39.31 16.73
C ARG A 120 -50.13 40.62 17.29
N PRO A 121 -48.80 40.81 17.35
CA PRO A 121 -48.18 41.83 16.49
C PRO A 121 -46.91 41.33 15.79
N ARG A 122 -46.62 41.87 14.59
CA ARG A 122 -45.32 41.72 13.91
C ARG A 122 -44.37 42.86 14.34
N LYS A 123 -43.06 42.63 14.24
CA LYS A 123 -42.06 43.62 13.77
C LYS A 123 -40.71 42.93 13.48
N HIS A 124 -40.37 42.83 12.19
CA HIS A 124 -38.98 42.79 11.71
C HIS A 124 -38.56 44.23 11.36
N PRO A 125 -37.30 44.53 10.98
CA PRO A 125 -36.01 43.87 11.27
C PRO A 125 -35.01 44.87 11.94
N ILE A 126 -33.72 44.51 12.06
CA ILE A 126 -32.55 45.21 11.45
C ILE A 126 -31.23 44.66 12.07
N SER A 127 -30.18 44.57 11.24
CA SER A 127 -28.76 44.26 11.56
C SER A 127 -27.88 45.13 10.62
N PRO A 128 -26.52 45.14 10.67
CA PRO A 128 -25.57 44.48 11.57
C PRO A 128 -24.91 45.51 12.54
N PRO A 129 -23.62 45.95 12.54
CA PRO A 129 -22.43 45.66 11.69
C PRO A 129 -21.48 44.59 12.33
N LYS A 130 -20.16 44.84 12.37
CA LYS A 130 -19.08 44.02 12.97
C LYS A 130 -18.03 44.94 13.59
N PHE A 131 -17.28 44.43 14.57
CA PHE A 131 -15.89 44.76 14.87
C PHE A 131 -15.14 43.46 15.17
#